data_AF-A0A1H0W074-F1
#
_entry.id   AF-A0A1H0W074-F1
#
_cell.length_a   1.000
_cell.length_b   1.000
_cell.length_c   1.000
_cell.angle_alpha   90.00
_cell.angle_beta   90.00
_cell.angle_gamma   90.00
#
_symmetry.space_group_name_H-M   'P 1'
#
loop_
_entity.id
_entity.type
_entity.pdbx_description
1 polymer ?
#
loop_
_entity_poly.entity_id
_entity_poly.type
_entity_poly.pdbx_seq_one_letter_code
_entity_poly.pdbx_strand_id
1 'polypeptide(L)'
;MSLNDSKVAECICPKQDCWRSGDKKMPSYCVANTYLEEIEAAKREYRKDENIRLYSAACEVGAVNDGFRPRIEEALHFAKQLNCTRVGLAACAAFENETRILKSLFRKEGIQVFCTNCPIGGVTAEERGLPQLAEYINSACNPIAQAKILNRERTELNFIVGLCMGHDMVYVKIQTRFDMQ
;
A
#
# COMPACT_ATOMS: atom_id res chain seq x y z
N MET A 1 -21.76 -19.02 23.25
CA MET A 1 -22.23 -17.74 22.67
C MET A 1 -22.54 -18.01 21.22
N SER A 2 -23.81 -18.01 20.81
CA SER A 2 -24.10 -18.04 19.38
C SER A 2 -23.52 -16.75 18.80
N LEU A 3 -22.81 -16.87 17.68
CA LEU A 3 -22.47 -15.69 16.88
C LEU A 3 -23.79 -14.99 16.60
N ASN A 4 -23.93 -13.78 17.13
CA ASN A 4 -25.05 -12.91 16.82
C ASN A 4 -25.12 -12.85 15.29
N ASP A 5 -26.31 -12.90 14.68
CA ASP A 5 -26.53 -12.67 13.23
C ASP A 5 -26.23 -11.19 12.90
N SER A 6 -24.99 -10.78 13.19
CA SER A 6 -24.42 -9.52 12.78
C SER A 6 -24.37 -9.50 11.26
N LYS A 7 -24.68 -8.35 10.68
CA LYS A 7 -24.69 -8.12 9.23
C LYS A 7 -23.34 -8.51 8.61
N VAL A 8 -23.21 -9.75 8.12
CA VAL A 8 -22.04 -10.21 7.36
C VAL A 8 -22.31 -9.91 5.89
N ALA A 9 -21.53 -9.01 5.31
CA ALA A 9 -21.57 -8.73 3.88
C ALA A 9 -20.56 -9.61 3.14
N GLU A 10 -21.04 -10.43 2.21
CA GLU A 10 -20.20 -11.33 1.41
C GLU A 10 -20.27 -10.97 -0.08
N CYS A 11 -19.12 -10.58 -0.65
CA CYS A 11 -18.96 -10.36 -2.09
C CYS A 11 -18.24 -11.55 -2.74
N ILE A 12 -18.77 -12.75 -2.53
CA ILE A 12 -18.20 -14.01 -3.06
C ILE A 12 -19.34 -14.77 -3.73
N CYS A 13 -19.63 -14.43 -4.99
CA CYS A 13 -20.67 -15.10 -5.76
C CYS A 13 -20.06 -15.97 -6.88
N PRO A 14 -20.66 -17.13 -7.20
CA PRO A 14 -20.13 -18.04 -8.22
C PRO A 14 -20.22 -17.49 -9.65
N LYS A 15 -21.15 -16.56 -9.92
CA LYS A 15 -21.39 -16.05 -11.28
C LYS A 15 -20.37 -15.00 -11.72
N GLN A 16 -19.88 -14.16 -10.81
CA GLN A 16 -18.95 -13.06 -11.11
C GLN A 16 -19.40 -12.17 -12.30
N ASP A 17 -20.71 -12.00 -12.49
CA ASP A 17 -21.28 -11.28 -13.65
C ASP A 17 -20.80 -9.82 -13.74
N CYS A 18 -20.51 -9.19 -12.59
CA CYS A 18 -19.96 -7.85 -12.50
C CYS A 18 -18.55 -7.71 -13.13
N TRP A 19 -17.83 -8.81 -13.32
CA TRP A 19 -16.53 -8.85 -13.99
C TRP A 19 -16.63 -9.41 -15.43
N ARG A 20 -17.45 -10.46 -15.65
CA ARG A 20 -17.45 -11.23 -16.91
C ARG A 20 -18.43 -10.76 -17.97
N SER A 21 -19.57 -10.22 -17.55
CA SER A 21 -20.76 -10.20 -18.43
C SER A 21 -21.01 -8.83 -19.04
N GLY A 22 -20.34 -7.77 -18.57
CA GLY A 22 -20.60 -6.38 -19.00
C GLY A 22 -22.03 -5.89 -18.76
N ASP A 23 -22.88 -6.75 -18.19
CA ASP A 23 -24.32 -6.56 -18.04
C ASP A 23 -24.57 -5.64 -16.85
N LYS A 24 -25.20 -4.49 -17.13
CA LYS A 24 -25.26 -3.35 -16.20
C LYS A 24 -26.21 -3.56 -15.02
N LYS A 25 -26.98 -4.64 -14.97
CA LYS A 25 -27.96 -4.90 -13.91
C LYS A 25 -27.42 -5.90 -12.91
N MET A 26 -27.19 -5.43 -11.69
CA MET A 26 -26.79 -6.30 -10.59
C MET A 26 -27.92 -7.26 -10.21
N PRO A 27 -27.64 -8.56 -10.03
CA PRO A 27 -28.63 -9.52 -9.54
C PRO A 27 -29.22 -9.08 -8.21
N SER A 28 -30.47 -9.41 -7.91
CA SER A 28 -31.14 -8.99 -6.67
C SER A 28 -30.42 -9.45 -5.40
N TYR A 29 -29.80 -10.63 -5.44
CA TYR A 29 -29.02 -11.19 -4.33
C TYR A 29 -27.63 -10.56 -4.17
N CYS A 30 -27.20 -9.66 -5.06
CA CYS A 30 -25.88 -9.06 -5.02
C CYS A 30 -25.76 -8.11 -3.82
N VAL A 31 -24.69 -8.27 -3.03
CA VAL A 31 -24.39 -7.41 -1.88
C VAL A 31 -24.20 -5.94 -2.26
N ALA A 32 -23.82 -5.65 -3.51
CA ALA A 32 -23.73 -4.28 -4.02
C ALA A 32 -25.06 -3.51 -3.92
N ASN A 33 -26.20 -4.19 -3.96
CA ASN A 33 -27.51 -3.56 -3.79
C ASN A 33 -27.73 -3.00 -2.37
N THR A 34 -26.95 -3.46 -1.38
CA THR A 34 -26.97 -2.96 0.00
C THR A 34 -26.07 -1.73 0.20
N TYR A 35 -25.09 -1.53 -0.68
CA TYR A 35 -24.04 -0.50 -0.54
C TYR A 35 -24.05 0.51 -1.69
N LEU A 36 -25.24 0.80 -2.26
CA LEU A 36 -25.39 1.69 -3.40
C LEU A 36 -24.87 3.10 -3.10
N GLU A 37 -25.10 3.60 -1.89
CA GLU A 37 -24.66 4.94 -1.48
C GLU A 37 -23.13 5.04 -1.45
N GLU A 38 -22.45 4.05 -0.86
CA GLU A 38 -20.99 3.98 -0.79
C GLU A 38 -20.37 3.80 -2.18
N ILE A 39 -20.98 2.98 -3.05
CA ILE A 39 -20.54 2.80 -4.43
C ILE A 39 -20.66 4.11 -5.22
N GLU A 40 -21.77 4.83 -5.09
CA GLU A 40 -21.93 6.15 -5.73
C GLU A 40 -21.00 7.21 -5.13
N ALA A 41 -20.73 7.16 -3.83
CA ALA A 41 -19.74 8.01 -3.19
C ALA A 41 -18.33 7.73 -3.71
N ALA A 42 -17.96 6.46 -3.88
CA ALA A 42 -16.68 6.06 -4.45
C ALA A 42 -16.49 6.60 -5.88
N LYS A 43 -17.54 6.59 -6.71
CA LYS A 43 -17.49 7.19 -8.06
C LYS A 43 -17.17 8.68 -8.03
N ARG A 44 -17.63 9.41 -7.01
CA ARG A 44 -17.28 10.83 -6.82
C ARG A 44 -15.84 10.98 -6.35
N GLU A 45 -15.37 10.11 -5.47
CA GLU A 45 -14.00 10.10 -4.96
C GLU A 45 -12.98 9.83 -6.09
N TYR A 46 -13.25 8.84 -6.95
CA TYR A 46 -12.42 8.53 -8.12
C TYR A 46 -12.29 9.69 -9.11
N ARG A 47 -13.21 10.67 -9.10
CA ARG A 47 -13.14 11.83 -9.99
C ARG A 47 -12.21 12.93 -9.50
N LYS A 48 -11.62 12.79 -8.31
CA LYS A 48 -10.57 13.71 -7.84
C LYS A 48 -9.29 13.44 -8.62
N ASP A 49 -8.58 14.51 -9.01
CA ASP A 49 -7.39 14.43 -9.86
C ASP A 49 -6.32 13.47 -9.31
N GLU A 50 -6.09 13.48 -8.00
CA GLU A 50 -5.14 12.58 -7.33
C GLU A 50 -5.47 11.09 -7.56
N ASN A 51 -6.76 10.75 -7.50
CA ASN A 51 -7.24 9.38 -7.66
C ASN A 51 -7.29 8.98 -9.14
N ILE A 52 -7.66 9.91 -10.04
CA ILE A 52 -7.60 9.67 -11.49
C ILE A 52 -6.16 9.38 -11.90
N ARG A 53 -5.20 10.21 -11.46
CA ARG A 53 -3.78 10.05 -11.81
C ARG A 53 -3.25 8.69 -11.35
N LEU A 54 -3.49 8.29 -10.09
CA LEU A 54 -3.09 6.98 -9.58
C LEU A 54 -3.76 5.83 -10.34
N TYR A 55 -5.08 5.92 -10.53
CA TYR A 55 -5.86 4.83 -11.13
C TYR A 55 -5.53 4.63 -12.61
N SER A 56 -5.36 5.72 -13.37
CA SER A 56 -4.93 5.65 -14.77
C SER A 56 -3.56 4.98 -14.92
N ALA A 57 -2.57 5.38 -14.11
CA ALA A 57 -1.25 4.73 -14.12
C ALA A 57 -1.35 3.24 -13.78
N ALA A 58 -2.24 2.85 -12.86
CA ALA A 58 -2.45 1.44 -12.52
C ALA A 58 -3.06 0.65 -13.68
N CYS A 59 -4.03 1.23 -14.41
CA CYS A 59 -4.61 0.64 -15.61
C CYS A 59 -3.58 0.47 -16.73
N GLU A 60 -2.72 1.46 -16.96
CA GLU A 60 -1.66 1.39 -17.98
C GLU A 60 -0.63 0.31 -17.68
N VAL A 61 -0.21 0.19 -16.41
CA VAL A 61 0.68 -0.89 -15.97
C VAL A 61 0.01 -2.25 -16.15
N GLY A 62 -1.28 -2.37 -15.79
CA GLY A 62 -2.05 -3.60 -15.95
C GLY A 62 -2.28 -4.00 -17.42
N ALA A 63 -2.44 -3.03 -18.32
CA ALA A 63 -2.71 -3.29 -19.74
C ALA A 63 -1.53 -3.97 -20.46
N VAL A 64 -0.31 -3.79 -19.95
CA VAL A 64 0.91 -4.41 -20.50
C VAL A 64 1.44 -5.55 -19.61
N ASN A 65 0.66 -6.00 -18.63
CA ASN A 65 1.04 -7.12 -17.78
C ASN A 65 0.57 -8.44 -18.42
N ASP A 66 1.52 -9.28 -18.79
CA ASP A 66 1.29 -10.61 -19.37
C ASP A 66 1.12 -11.71 -18.30
N GLY A 67 1.15 -11.33 -17.02
CA GLY A 67 1.06 -12.25 -15.88
C GLY A 67 2.39 -12.86 -15.45
N PHE A 68 3.47 -12.63 -16.21
CA PHE A 68 4.82 -13.10 -15.89
C PHE A 68 5.74 -11.97 -15.42
N ARG A 69 5.29 -10.72 -15.56
CA ARG A 69 6.05 -9.55 -15.17
C ARG A 69 6.29 -9.53 -13.65
N PRO A 70 7.55 -9.38 -13.18
CA PRO A 70 7.82 -9.28 -11.76
C PRO A 70 7.18 -8.03 -11.15
N ARG A 71 6.63 -8.15 -9.94
CA ARG A 71 6.01 -7.02 -9.22
C ARG A 71 6.93 -5.80 -9.06
N ILE A 72 8.24 -6.02 -8.99
CA ILE A 72 9.23 -4.93 -8.92
C ILE A 72 9.34 -4.17 -10.24
N GLU A 73 9.21 -4.87 -11.37
CA GLU A 73 9.18 -4.22 -12.68
C GLU A 73 7.88 -3.44 -12.87
N GLU A 74 6.74 -4.01 -12.44
CA GLU A 74 5.47 -3.26 -12.38
C GLU A 74 5.59 -2.00 -11.51
N ALA A 75 6.25 -2.08 -10.35
CA ALA A 75 6.46 -0.94 -9.46
C ALA A 75 7.32 0.17 -10.09
N LEU A 76 8.37 -0.19 -10.83
CA LEU A 76 9.19 0.76 -11.59
C LEU A 76 8.39 1.40 -12.71
N HIS A 77 7.63 0.59 -13.47
CA HIS A 77 6.76 1.10 -14.53
C HIS A 77 5.71 2.07 -13.96
N PHE A 78 5.08 1.71 -12.85
CA PHE A 78 4.10 2.55 -12.16
C PHE A 78 4.70 3.88 -11.68
N ALA A 79 5.88 3.86 -11.05
CA ALA A 79 6.56 5.07 -10.61
C ALA A 79 6.91 6.00 -11.80
N LYS A 80 7.27 5.43 -12.96
CA LYS A 80 7.52 6.19 -14.19
C LYS A 80 6.26 6.78 -14.79
N GLN A 81 5.15 6.05 -14.82
CA GLN A 81 3.86 6.59 -15.29
C GLN A 81 3.37 7.76 -14.42
N LEU A 82 3.66 7.69 -13.11
CA LEU A 82 3.39 8.78 -12.19
C LEU A 82 4.40 9.93 -12.28
N ASN A 83 5.46 9.82 -13.09
CA ASN A 83 6.57 10.77 -13.17
C ASN A 83 7.24 11.05 -11.81
N CYS A 84 7.30 10.03 -10.94
CA CYS A 84 7.91 10.19 -9.62
C CYS A 84 9.41 10.51 -9.76
N THR A 85 9.84 11.56 -9.06
CA THR A 85 11.25 11.94 -8.92
C THR A 85 11.84 11.42 -7.62
N ARG A 86 11.00 11.17 -6.60
CA ARG A 86 11.38 10.71 -5.26
C ARG A 86 10.50 9.56 -4.80
N VAL A 87 11.13 8.44 -4.43
CA VAL A 87 10.44 7.27 -3.86
C VAL A 87 11.03 6.88 -2.52
N GLY A 88 10.19 6.35 -1.63
CA GLY A 88 10.61 5.83 -0.34
C GLY A 88 10.50 4.32 -0.25
N LEU A 89 11.46 3.71 0.45
CA LEU A 89 11.48 2.29 0.78
C LEU A 89 11.45 2.16 2.31
N ALA A 90 10.32 1.68 2.85
CA ALA A 90 10.19 1.33 4.26
C ALA A 90 10.52 -0.16 4.42
N ALA A 91 11.74 -0.45 4.89
CA ALA A 91 12.34 -1.77 4.79
C ALA A 91 12.53 -2.44 6.16
N CYS A 92 12.29 -3.75 6.20
CA CYS A 92 12.73 -4.60 7.28
C CYS A 92 14.24 -4.90 7.16
N ALA A 93 14.93 -5.01 8.30
CA ALA A 93 16.35 -5.31 8.34
C ALA A 93 16.69 -6.66 7.70
N ALA A 94 15.76 -7.63 7.76
CA ALA A 94 15.91 -8.93 7.12
C ALA A 94 15.93 -8.87 5.58
N PHE A 95 15.49 -7.76 4.97
CA PHE A 95 15.42 -7.55 3.53
C PHE A 95 16.48 -6.56 3.03
N GLU A 96 17.63 -6.45 3.72
CA GLU A 96 18.67 -5.48 3.37
C GLU A 96 19.19 -5.69 1.93
N ASN A 97 19.41 -6.93 1.52
CA ASN A 97 19.94 -7.26 0.20
C ASN A 97 18.96 -6.89 -0.91
N GLU A 98 17.71 -7.27 -0.77
CA GLU A 98 16.61 -6.95 -1.67
C GLU A 98 16.44 -5.43 -1.75
N THR A 99 16.44 -4.75 -0.61
CA THR A 99 16.34 -3.29 -0.55
C THR A 99 17.49 -2.60 -1.28
N ARG A 100 18.71 -3.13 -1.19
CA ARG A 100 19.87 -2.62 -1.95
C ARG A 100 19.70 -2.77 -3.46
N ILE A 101 19.18 -3.92 -3.90
CA ILE A 101 18.86 -4.18 -5.31
C ILE A 101 17.77 -3.22 -5.80
N LEU A 102 16.65 -3.12 -5.07
CA LEU A 102 15.54 -2.21 -5.38
C LEU A 102 16.05 -0.76 -5.52
N LYS A 103 16.81 -0.29 -4.53
CA LYS A 103 17.41 1.04 -4.55
C LYS A 103 18.27 1.26 -5.80
N SER A 104 19.04 0.26 -6.23
CA SER A 104 19.81 0.36 -7.47
C SER A 104 18.94 0.42 -8.71
N LEU A 105 17.84 -0.35 -8.77
CA LEU A 105 16.94 -0.37 -9.92
C LEU A 105 16.23 0.97 -10.09
N PHE A 106 15.63 1.51 -9.03
CA PHE A 106 14.97 2.83 -9.09
C PHE A 106 15.95 3.95 -9.44
N ARG A 107 17.18 3.91 -8.91
CA ARG A 107 18.21 4.91 -9.25
C ARG A 107 18.66 4.86 -10.70
N LYS A 108 18.70 3.67 -11.32
CA LYS A 108 19.01 3.52 -12.75
C LYS A 108 17.97 4.20 -13.64
N GLU A 109 16.73 4.29 -13.17
CA GLU A 109 15.65 5.04 -13.83
C GLU A 109 15.68 6.56 -13.52
N GLY A 110 16.72 7.06 -12.85
CA GLY A 110 16.86 8.48 -12.51
C GLY A 110 16.05 8.93 -11.29
N ILE A 111 15.46 8.00 -10.54
CA ILE A 111 14.61 8.29 -9.39
C ILE A 111 15.46 8.41 -8.11
N GLN A 112 15.25 9.46 -7.33
CA GLN A 112 15.85 9.61 -6.01
C GLN A 112 15.18 8.66 -5.01
N VAL A 113 15.98 7.82 -4.36
CA VAL A 113 15.48 6.79 -3.44
C VAL A 113 15.86 7.12 -2.01
N PHE A 114 14.86 7.27 -1.16
CA PHE A 114 14.95 7.36 0.30
C PHE A 114 14.63 5.99 0.90
N CYS A 115 15.37 5.59 1.93
CA CYS A 115 15.20 4.27 2.53
C CYS A 115 15.31 4.39 4.03
N THR A 116 14.40 3.74 4.75
CA THR A 116 14.42 3.63 6.21
C THR A 116 14.40 2.16 6.59
N ASN A 117 15.26 1.77 7.53
CA ASN A 117 15.27 0.41 8.07
C ASN A 117 14.37 0.30 9.31
N CYS A 118 13.89 -0.90 9.64
CA CYS A 118 12.91 -1.09 10.70
C CYS A 118 13.39 -0.70 12.10
N PRO A 119 14.64 -0.90 12.57
CA PRO A 119 15.03 -0.52 13.92
C PRO A 119 15.51 0.95 14.02
N ILE A 120 15.17 1.80 13.03
CA ILE A 120 15.67 3.18 12.94
C ILE A 120 15.43 3.95 14.25
N GLY A 121 16.50 4.56 14.75
CA GLY A 121 16.51 5.30 16.01
C GLY A 121 16.70 4.46 17.27
N GLY A 122 16.68 3.12 17.18
CA GLY A 122 16.99 2.23 18.31
C GLY A 122 16.05 2.36 19.51
N VAL A 123 14.81 2.82 19.29
CA VAL A 123 13.85 3.12 20.37
C VAL A 123 13.44 1.84 21.10
N THR A 124 13.67 1.81 22.41
CA THR A 124 13.42 0.64 23.25
C THR A 124 11.94 0.42 23.53
N ALA A 125 11.60 -0.73 24.12
CA ALA A 125 10.23 -1.02 24.51
C ALA A 125 9.76 -0.11 25.66
N GLU A 126 10.66 0.25 26.58
CA GLU A 126 10.42 1.17 27.70
C GLU A 126 10.08 2.58 27.22
N GLU A 127 10.84 3.11 26.25
CA GLU A 127 10.59 4.43 25.64
C GLU A 127 9.21 4.50 24.95
N ARG A 128 8.63 3.34 24.60
CA ARG A 128 7.28 3.21 24.01
C ARG A 128 6.19 2.96 25.05
N GLY A 129 6.54 2.87 26.33
CA GLY A 129 5.60 2.52 27.41
C GLY A 129 5.20 1.04 27.40
N LEU A 130 6.03 0.15 26.85
CA LEU A 130 5.79 -1.28 26.75
C LEU A 130 6.94 -2.10 27.37
N PRO A 131 7.35 -1.85 28.62
CA PRO A 131 8.51 -2.52 29.24
C PRO A 131 8.41 -4.05 29.25
N GLN A 132 7.20 -4.61 29.26
CA GLN A 132 6.96 -6.04 29.18
C GLN A 132 7.40 -6.68 27.84
N LEU A 133 7.70 -5.88 26.81
CA LEU A 133 8.16 -6.34 25.51
C LEU A 133 9.68 -6.19 25.31
N ALA A 134 10.43 -5.81 26.36
CA ALA A 134 11.87 -5.56 26.25
C ALA A 134 12.68 -6.75 25.71
N GLU A 135 12.29 -7.97 26.08
CA GLU A 135 12.95 -9.21 25.61
C GLU A 135 12.49 -9.64 24.21
N TYR A 136 11.44 -9.03 23.67
CA TYR A 136 10.94 -9.37 22.34
C TYR A 136 11.77 -8.68 21.26
N ILE A 137 12.50 -9.45 20.46
CA ILE A 137 13.48 -8.93 19.48
C ILE A 137 12.87 -7.96 18.45
N ASN A 138 11.59 -8.12 18.06
CA ASN A 138 10.93 -7.22 17.10
C ASN A 138 10.36 -5.95 17.75
N SER A 139 10.45 -5.80 19.09
CA SER A 139 10.06 -4.56 19.78
C SER A 139 10.92 -3.36 19.38
N ALA A 140 12.10 -3.61 18.81
CA ALA A 140 13.00 -2.57 18.30
C ALA A 140 12.46 -1.86 17.04
N CYS A 141 11.51 -2.46 16.31
CA CYS A 141 11.01 -1.89 15.06
C CYS A 141 10.25 -0.57 15.27
N ASN A 142 10.49 0.43 14.43
CA ASN A 142 9.93 1.78 14.51
C ASN A 142 9.18 2.17 13.22
N PRO A 143 8.04 1.53 12.91
CA PRO A 143 7.26 1.86 11.70
C PRO A 143 6.77 3.32 11.66
N ILE A 144 6.53 3.93 12.83
CA ILE A 144 6.13 5.35 12.91
C ILE A 144 7.28 6.26 12.46
N ALA A 145 8.51 6.02 12.91
CA ALA A 145 9.65 6.81 12.47
C ALA A 145 9.93 6.62 10.98
N GLN A 146 9.85 5.38 10.48
CA GLN A 146 9.96 5.10 9.03
C GLN A 146 8.98 5.98 8.24
N ALA A 147 7.71 5.98 8.62
CA ALA A 147 6.69 6.78 7.95
C ALA A 147 6.97 8.28 8.04
N LYS A 148 7.28 8.80 9.24
CA LYS A 148 7.56 10.23 9.44
C LYS A 148 8.78 10.72 8.67
N ILE A 149 9.83 9.90 8.57
CA ILE A 149 11.03 10.25 7.81
C ILE A 149 10.71 10.32 6.32
N LEU A 150 10.02 9.32 5.75
CA LEU A 150 9.66 9.35 4.33
C LEU A 150 8.71 10.52 4.00
N ASN A 151 7.74 10.82 4.88
CA ASN A 151 6.89 12.00 4.73
C ASN A 151 7.71 13.31 4.77
N ARG A 152 8.70 13.42 5.67
CA ARG A 152 9.60 14.58 5.77
C ARG A 152 10.42 14.77 4.48
N GLU A 153 10.88 13.68 3.89
CA GLU A 153 11.62 13.69 2.62
C GLU A 153 10.72 13.91 1.39
N ARG A 154 9.39 14.04 1.60
CA ARG A 154 8.39 14.29 0.55
C ARG A 154 8.48 13.28 -0.59
N THR A 155 8.63 12.02 -0.24
CA THR A 155 8.54 10.90 -1.18
C THR A 155 7.15 10.85 -1.81
N GLU A 156 7.09 10.70 -3.12
CA GLU A 156 5.86 10.75 -3.90
C GLU A 156 5.19 9.38 -4.01
N LEU A 157 5.97 8.31 -3.81
CA LEU A 157 5.50 6.94 -3.79
C LEU A 157 6.35 6.12 -2.81
N ASN A 158 5.69 5.36 -1.94
CA ASN A 158 6.35 4.57 -0.91
C ASN A 158 6.06 3.08 -1.05
N PHE A 159 7.11 2.27 -0.95
CA PHE A 159 7.03 0.82 -0.99
C PHE A 159 7.40 0.22 0.36
N ILE A 160 6.55 -0.70 0.83
CA ILE A 160 6.83 -1.54 2.00
C ILE A 160 7.67 -2.73 1.55
N VAL A 161 8.82 -2.92 2.19
CA VAL A 161 9.75 -4.01 1.88
C VAL A 161 9.88 -4.91 3.11
N GLY A 162 9.00 -5.91 3.20
CA GLY A 162 9.09 -6.98 4.19
C GLY A 162 8.81 -6.58 5.65
N LEU A 163 8.06 -5.49 5.89
CA LEU A 163 7.64 -5.14 7.25
C LEU A 163 6.76 -6.25 7.85
N CYS A 164 6.99 -6.57 9.13
CA CYS A 164 6.25 -7.60 9.84
C CYS A 164 4.75 -7.25 9.95
N MET A 165 3.91 -8.28 10.06
CA MET A 165 2.46 -8.11 10.21
C MET A 165 2.11 -7.16 11.37
N GLY A 166 1.25 -6.19 11.10
CA GLY A 166 0.84 -5.15 12.04
C GLY A 166 1.79 -3.95 12.06
N HIS A 167 3.08 -4.13 11.79
CA HIS A 167 4.03 -3.01 11.69
C HIS A 167 3.82 -2.25 10.39
N ASP A 168 3.51 -2.96 9.30
CA ASP A 168 3.04 -2.42 8.04
C ASP A 168 1.74 -1.59 8.21
N MET A 169 0.76 -2.10 8.98
CA MET A 169 -0.49 -1.41 9.26
C MET A 169 -0.25 -0.13 10.06
N VAL A 170 0.61 -0.18 11.09
CA VAL A 170 1.02 1.01 11.84
C VAL A 170 1.74 2.01 10.94
N TYR A 171 2.61 1.54 10.04
CA TYR A 171 3.28 2.40 9.06
C TYR A 171 2.25 3.09 8.14
N VAL A 172 1.34 2.33 7.53
CA VAL A 172 0.30 2.83 6.60
C VAL A 172 -0.61 3.85 7.30
N LYS A 173 -0.99 3.62 8.56
CA LYS A 173 -1.82 4.56 9.33
C LYS A 173 -1.18 5.96 9.49
N ILE A 174 0.15 6.04 9.46
CA ILE A 174 0.90 7.29 9.64
C ILE A 174 1.29 7.94 8.29
N GLN A 175 1.24 7.19 7.19
CA GLN A 175 1.51 7.74 5.87
C GLN A 175 0.55 8.89 5.55
N THR A 176 1.12 10.01 5.14
CA THR A 176 0.34 11.14 4.63
C THR A 176 0.05 10.92 3.15
N ARG A 177 -0.88 11.71 2.60
CA ARG A 177 -1.15 11.69 1.15
C ARG A 177 0.14 11.94 0.36
N PHE A 178 0.23 11.30 -0.79
CA PHE A 178 1.33 11.51 -1.72
C PHE A 178 1.27 12.93 -2.27
N ASP A 179 2.26 13.77 -1.93
CA ASP A 179 2.45 15.08 -2.55
C ASP A 179 3.09 14.90 -3.93
N MET A 180 2.31 14.36 -4.87
CA MET A 180 2.73 14.25 -6.27
C MET A 180 2.61 15.63 -6.89
N GLN A 181 3.75 16.32 -7.07
CA GLN A 181 3.79 17.60 -7.77
C GLN A 181 3.54 17.42 -9.28
#